data_AF-A0A2X1PP22-F1
#
_entry.id   AF-A0A2X1PP22-F1
#
_cell.length_a   1.000
_cell.length_b   1.000
_cell.length_c   1.000
_cell.angle_alpha   90.00
_cell.angle_beta   90.00
_cell.angle_gamma   90.00
#
_symmetry.space_group_name_H-M   'P 1'
#
loop_
_entity.id
_entity.type
_entity.pdbx_description
1 polymer ?
#
loop_
_entity_poly.entity_id
_entity_poly.type
_entity_poly.pdbx_seq_one_letter_code
_entity_poly.pdbx_strand_id
1 'polypeptide(L)'
;MDFYYPGKGKSVIYQPRQGFAERWHPMILGNLPNIQLTILIGQYAQKYYLPENKDNVTNTVKNYRQFLPHFMPLVHLPPRNQLWVTKNPWFEEQVIPELQILVKQIINKD
;
A
#
# COMPACT_ATOMS: atom_id res chain seq x y z
N MET A 1 0.72 -9.55 -0.34
CA MET A 1 0.70 -10.21 0.98
C MET A 1 0.63 -11.73 0.86
N ASP A 2 0.22 -12.25 -0.30
CA ASP A 2 0.42 -13.63 -0.71
C ASP A 2 1.00 -13.60 -2.13
N PHE A 3 1.91 -14.51 -2.47
CA PHE A 3 2.46 -14.61 -3.83
C PHE A 3 1.70 -15.59 -4.72
N TYR A 4 0.67 -16.24 -4.18
CA TYR A 4 -0.15 -17.19 -4.89
C TYR A 4 -1.57 -16.66 -5.05
N TYR A 5 -2.22 -17.02 -6.16
CA TYR A 5 -3.65 -16.80 -6.30
C TYR A 5 -4.37 -17.62 -5.23
N PRO A 6 -5.08 -16.98 -4.28
CA PRO A 6 -5.65 -17.69 -3.13
C PRO A 6 -6.92 -18.47 -3.49
N GLY A 7 -7.42 -18.33 -4.73
CA GLY A 7 -8.71 -18.83 -5.18
C GLY A 7 -9.79 -17.75 -5.17
N LYS A 8 -10.96 -18.10 -5.71
CA LYS A 8 -12.17 -17.25 -5.66
C LYS A 8 -13.35 -18.06 -5.17
N GLY A 9 -14.12 -17.49 -4.27
CA GLY A 9 -15.49 -17.92 -3.99
C GLY A 9 -16.44 -17.45 -5.10
N LYS A 10 -17.74 -17.64 -4.89
CA LYS A 10 -18.78 -17.27 -5.88
C LYS A 10 -18.77 -15.79 -6.26
N SER A 11 -18.35 -14.90 -5.36
CA SER A 11 -18.40 -13.44 -5.58
C SER A 11 -17.19 -12.68 -5.03
N VAL A 12 -16.24 -13.35 -4.36
CA VAL A 12 -15.12 -12.68 -3.68
C VAL A 12 -13.85 -13.50 -3.88
N ILE A 13 -12.75 -12.83 -4.21
CA ILE A 13 -11.41 -13.44 -4.18
C ILE A 13 -11.05 -13.69 -2.72
N TYR A 14 -10.47 -14.84 -2.41
CA TYR A 14 -10.03 -15.12 -1.05
C TYR A 14 -8.94 -14.17 -0.60
N GLN A 15 -8.85 -13.96 0.71
CA GLN A 15 -7.87 -13.05 1.28
C GLN A 15 -6.48 -13.70 1.30
N PRO A 16 -5.40 -12.90 1.37
CA PRO A 16 -4.05 -13.42 1.56
C PRO A 16 -3.99 -14.37 2.76
N ARG A 17 -3.23 -15.47 2.64
CA ARG A 17 -3.07 -16.42 3.75
C ARG A 17 -2.32 -15.78 4.92
N GLN A 18 -2.79 -16.05 6.14
CA GLN A 18 -2.10 -15.63 7.35
C GLN A 18 -0.73 -16.31 7.45
N GLY A 19 0.28 -15.60 7.98
CA GLY A 19 1.63 -16.14 8.15
C GLY A 19 2.48 -16.13 6.88
N PHE A 20 1.90 -15.86 5.71
CA PHE A 20 2.65 -15.90 4.45
C PHE A 20 3.70 -14.79 4.38
N ALA A 21 3.28 -13.54 4.62
CA ALA A 21 4.17 -12.40 4.52
C ALA A 21 5.24 -12.42 5.61
N GLU A 22 4.85 -12.78 6.83
CA GLU A 22 5.73 -12.95 8.00
C GLU A 22 6.88 -13.91 7.68
N ARG A 23 6.58 -15.00 6.95
CA ARG A 23 7.57 -16.02 6.58
C ARG A 23 8.50 -15.58 5.46
N TRP A 24 7.98 -14.96 4.40
CA TRP A 24 8.73 -14.81 3.15
C TRP A 24 9.22 -13.39 2.87
N HIS A 25 8.51 -12.36 3.31
CA HIS A 25 8.90 -10.98 3.02
C HIS A 25 10.27 -10.62 3.63
N PRO A 26 10.59 -10.94 4.90
CA PRO A 26 11.89 -10.58 5.48
C PRO A 26 13.07 -11.16 4.71
N MET A 27 12.95 -12.41 4.22
CA MET A 27 13.99 -13.08 3.44
C MET A 27 14.25 -12.36 2.11
N ILE A 28 13.20 -11.92 1.42
CA ILE A 28 13.32 -11.23 0.13
C ILE A 28 13.86 -9.82 0.34
N LEU A 29 13.27 -9.06 1.28
CA LEU A 29 13.66 -7.67 1.53
C LEU A 29 15.10 -7.56 2.04
N GLY A 30 15.59 -8.57 2.77
CA GLY A 30 17.00 -8.65 3.18
C GLY A 30 18.00 -8.67 2.00
N ASN A 31 17.54 -9.02 0.79
CA ASN A 31 18.34 -9.02 -0.43
C ASN A 31 18.12 -7.78 -1.31
N LEU A 32 17.32 -6.80 -0.86
CA LEU A 32 16.98 -5.59 -1.60
C LEU A 32 17.42 -4.34 -0.80
N PRO A 33 18.75 -4.09 -0.66
CA PRO A 33 19.28 -3.07 0.25
C PRO A 33 18.95 -1.63 -0.15
N ASN A 34 18.56 -1.40 -1.40
CA ASN A 34 18.37 -0.06 -1.96
C ASN A 34 16.90 0.39 -2.00
N ILE A 35 15.99 -0.29 -1.27
CA ILE A 35 14.59 0.15 -1.17
C ILE A 35 14.52 1.47 -0.40
N GLN A 36 14.12 2.53 -1.07
CA GLN A 36 13.94 3.86 -0.47
C GLN A 36 12.48 4.19 -0.13
N LEU A 37 11.53 3.52 -0.79
CA LEU A 37 10.10 3.73 -0.59
C LEU A 37 9.33 2.43 -0.79
N THR A 38 8.45 2.10 0.14
CA THR A 38 7.52 0.97 0.04
C THR A 38 6.09 1.46 -0.10
N ILE A 39 5.43 1.16 -1.22
CA ILE A 39 4.04 1.56 -1.46
C ILE A 39 3.09 0.50 -0.91
N LEU A 40 2.20 0.89 0.02
CA LEU A 40 1.30 -0.02 0.75
C LEU A 40 -0.13 0.08 0.22
N ILE A 41 -0.48 -0.79 -0.73
CA ILE A 41 -1.79 -0.75 -1.41
C ILE A 41 -2.81 -1.64 -0.68
N GLY A 42 -3.84 -0.99 -0.11
CA GLY A 42 -4.98 -1.65 0.51
C GLY A 42 -4.75 -2.20 1.93
N GLN A 43 -5.84 -2.66 2.54
CA GLN A 43 -5.88 -2.95 3.98
C GLN A 43 -4.88 -4.00 4.47
N TYR A 44 -4.59 -5.03 3.66
CA TYR A 44 -3.71 -6.12 4.07
C TYR A 44 -2.25 -5.67 4.14
N ALA A 45 -1.81 -4.89 3.16
CA ALA A 45 -0.46 -4.33 3.17
C ALA A 45 -0.30 -3.32 4.31
N GLN A 46 -1.27 -2.42 4.47
CA GLN A 46 -1.24 -1.39 5.51
C GLN A 46 -1.21 -2.00 6.92
N LYS A 47 -2.08 -2.97 7.23
CA LYS A 47 -2.09 -3.62 8.55
C LYS A 47 -0.80 -4.36 8.88
N TYR A 48 -0.19 -5.02 7.89
CA TYR A 48 1.04 -5.78 8.10
C TYR A 48 2.25 -4.89 8.32
N TYR A 49 2.42 -3.86 7.48
CA TYR A 49 3.60 -2.99 7.53
C TYR A 49 3.47 -1.82 8.51
N LEU A 50 2.26 -1.49 8.94
CA LEU A 50 1.97 -0.41 9.92
C LEU A 50 1.23 -1.00 11.14
N PRO A 51 1.84 -1.90 11.93
CA PRO A 51 1.13 -2.65 12.98
C PRO A 51 0.56 -1.78 14.10
N GLU A 52 1.18 -0.63 14.39
CA GLU A 52 0.71 0.32 15.40
C GLU A 52 -0.43 1.22 14.90
N ASN A 53 -0.65 1.27 13.58
CA ASN A 53 -1.68 2.12 12.99
C ASN A 53 -3.06 1.45 13.11
N LYS A 54 -3.97 2.12 13.82
CA LYS A 54 -5.34 1.62 14.08
C LYS A 54 -6.38 2.23 13.14
N ASP A 55 -5.97 3.13 12.26
CA ASP A 55 -6.85 3.79 11.30
C ASP A 55 -7.40 2.82 10.24
N ASN A 56 -8.56 3.17 9.67
CA ASN A 56 -9.05 2.52 8.46
C ASN A 56 -8.22 2.96 7.23
N VAL A 57 -8.43 2.30 6.08
CA VAL A 57 -7.67 2.58 4.84
C VAL A 57 -7.79 4.05 4.43
N THR A 58 -8.99 4.63 4.47
CA THR A 58 -9.21 6.03 4.07
C THR A 58 -8.40 6.99 4.94
N ASN A 59 -8.48 6.83 6.26
CA ASN A 59 -7.76 7.68 7.21
C ASN A 59 -6.24 7.47 7.12
N THR A 60 -5.80 6.22 6.97
CA THR A 60 -4.38 5.89 6.77
C THR A 60 -3.82 6.58 5.54
N VAL A 61 -4.56 6.55 4.42
CA VAL A 61 -4.16 7.22 3.17
C VAL A 61 -4.24 8.74 3.31
N LYS A 62 -5.23 9.28 4.04
CA LYS A 62 -5.33 10.72 4.31
C LYS A 62 -4.15 11.24 5.13
N ASN A 63 -3.68 10.43 6.07
CA ASN A 63 -2.58 10.73 6.99
C ASN A 63 -1.22 10.22 6.48
N TYR A 64 -1.08 9.97 5.17
CA TYR A 64 0.10 9.28 4.59
C TYR A 64 1.45 9.88 5.01
N ARG A 65 1.51 11.20 5.24
CA ARG A 65 2.73 11.92 5.63
C ARG A 65 3.37 11.37 6.92
N GLN A 66 2.57 10.75 7.81
CA GLN A 66 3.06 10.13 9.05
C GLN A 66 3.95 8.90 8.81
N PHE A 67 3.83 8.26 7.64
CA PHE A 67 4.54 7.02 7.33
C PHE A 67 5.72 7.24 6.37
N LEU A 68 5.86 8.46 5.85
CA LEU A 68 7.01 8.87 5.04
C LEU A 68 8.29 9.00 5.91
N PRO A 69 9.48 8.85 5.31
CA PRO A 69 9.73 8.57 3.89
C PRO A 69 9.62 7.08 3.51
N HIS A 70 9.47 6.19 4.48
CA HIS A 70 9.62 4.75 4.26
C HIS A 70 8.39 4.09 3.62
N PHE A 71 7.18 4.53 3.97
CA PHE A 71 5.93 3.94 3.52
C PHE A 71 4.98 4.96 2.92
N MET A 72 4.41 4.63 1.76
CA MET A 72 3.34 5.41 1.13
C MET A 72 2.06 4.57 1.03
N PRO A 73 1.11 4.71 1.96
CA PRO A 73 -0.14 3.98 1.89
C PRO A 73 -1.05 4.52 0.79
N LEU A 74 -1.62 3.61 0.01
CA LEU A 74 -2.62 3.92 -1.03
C LEU A 74 -3.86 3.04 -0.87
N VAL A 75 -4.99 3.54 -1.34
CA VAL A 75 -6.21 2.76 -1.47
C VAL A 75 -6.09 1.79 -2.65
N HIS A 76 -6.72 0.61 -2.54
CA HIS A 76 -6.90 -0.28 -3.70
C HIS A 76 -8.10 0.20 -4.52
N LEU A 77 -7.89 0.53 -5.80
CA LEU A 77 -8.91 1.08 -6.70
C LEU A 77 -9.25 0.11 -7.83
N PRO A 78 -10.03 -0.96 -7.58
CA PRO A 78 -10.67 -1.69 -8.66
C PRO A 78 -11.70 -0.76 -9.35
N PRO A 79 -12.14 -1.04 -10.59
CA PRO A 79 -13.08 -0.19 -11.33
C PRO A 79 -14.34 0.21 -10.57
N ARG A 80 -14.77 -0.62 -9.61
CA ARG A 80 -15.94 -0.36 -8.74
C ARG A 80 -15.73 0.73 -7.67
N ASN A 81 -14.51 1.23 -7.48
CA ASN A 81 -14.16 2.20 -6.42
C ASN A 81 -14.08 3.66 -6.90
N GLN A 82 -14.57 3.97 -8.11
CA GLN A 82 -14.55 5.35 -8.64
C GLN A 82 -15.33 6.33 -7.73
N LEU A 83 -16.43 5.87 -7.12
CA LEU A 83 -17.18 6.65 -6.12
C LEU A 83 -16.35 7.05 -4.90
N TRP A 84 -15.37 6.25 -4.50
CA TRP A 84 -14.50 6.60 -3.38
C TRP A 84 -13.62 7.79 -3.76
N VAL A 85 -13.07 7.81 -4.98
CA VAL A 85 -12.23 8.90 -5.48
C VAL A 85 -13.03 10.20 -5.54
N THR A 86 -14.25 10.16 -6.09
CA THR A 86 -15.14 11.33 -6.13
C THR A 86 -15.46 11.89 -4.74
N LYS A 87 -15.58 11.03 -3.72
CA LYS A 87 -15.82 11.45 -2.32
C LYS A 87 -14.55 11.90 -1.59
N ASN A 88 -13.37 11.64 -2.15
CA ASN A 88 -12.07 11.93 -1.55
C ASN A 88 -11.15 12.62 -2.56
N PRO A 89 -11.51 13.82 -3.06
CA PRO A 89 -10.76 14.51 -4.12
C PRO A 89 -9.30 14.79 -3.73
N TRP A 90 -9.04 14.99 -2.44
CA TRP A 90 -7.71 15.13 -1.85
C TRP A 90 -6.75 13.97 -2.21
N PHE A 91 -7.26 12.79 -2.55
CA PHE A 91 -6.43 11.69 -3.01
C PHE A 91 -5.70 12.04 -4.31
N GLU A 92 -6.43 12.49 -5.33
CA GLU A 92 -5.83 12.87 -6.62
C GLU A 92 -5.15 14.23 -6.57
N GLU A 93 -5.64 15.15 -5.74
CA GLU A 93 -5.09 16.51 -5.64
C GLU A 93 -3.81 16.58 -4.80
N GLN A 94 -3.61 15.68 -3.84
CA GLN A 94 -2.52 15.79 -2.85
C GLN A 94 -1.69 14.52 -2.73
N VAL A 95 -2.31 13.34 -2.65
CA VAL A 95 -1.59 12.07 -2.42
C VAL A 95 -0.84 11.65 -3.68
N ILE A 96 -1.49 11.67 -4.84
CA ILE A 96 -0.88 11.27 -6.11
C ILE A 96 0.27 12.20 -6.54
N PRO A 97 0.15 13.53 -6.49
CA PRO A 97 1.26 14.42 -6.83
C PRO A 97 2.47 14.22 -5.92
N GLU A 98 2.26 14.05 -4.61
CA GLU A 98 3.37 13.77 -3.69
C GLU A 98 4.05 12.43 -4.01
N LEU A 99 3.27 11.37 -4.29
CA LEU A 99 3.83 10.08 -4.73
C LEU A 99 4.69 10.25 -6.00
N GLN A 100 4.22 11.01 -6.99
CA GLN A 100 4.98 11.27 -8.21
C GLN A 100 6.29 12.01 -7.92
N ILE A 101 6.26 13.00 -7.02
CA ILE A 101 7.46 13.74 -6.59
C ILE A 101 8.47 12.78 -5.93
N LEU A 102 8.03 11.99 -4.95
CA LEU A 102 8.89 11.04 -4.22
C LEU A 102 9.50 10.01 -5.16
N VAL A 103 8.69 9.41 -6.05
CA VAL A 103 9.17 8.42 -7.02
C VAL A 103 10.17 9.05 -8.00
N LYS A 104 9.89 10.26 -8.50
CA LYS A 104 10.81 10.98 -9.39
C LYS A 104 12.14 11.29 -8.72
N GLN A 105 12.12 11.70 -7.45
CA GLN A 105 13.32 11.95 -6.67
C GLN A 105 14.15 10.67 -6.46
N ILE A 106 13.50 9.53 -6.23
CA ILE A 106 14.18 8.24 -6.04
C ILE A 106 14.79 7.72 -7.33
N ILE A 107 14.06 7.82 -8.46
CA ILE A 107 14.54 7.34 -9.77
C ILE A 107 15.69 8.22 -10.30
N ASN A 108 15.64 9.52 -10.06
CA ASN A 108 16.66 10.47 -10.52
C ASN A 108 17.82 10.63 -9.53
N LYS A 109 17.90 9.77 -8.51
CA LYS A 109 19.01 9.77 -7.56
C LYS A 109 20.15 8.98 -8.20
N ASP A 110 21.24 9.67 -8.50
CA ASP A 110 22.45 9.11 -9.13
C ASP A 110 22.96 7.85 -8.42
#